data_AF-I4YB24-F1
#
_entry.id   AF-I4YB24-F1
#
_cell.length_a   1.000
_cell.length_b   1.000
_cell.length_c   1.000
_cell.angle_alpha   90.00
_cell.angle_beta   90.00
_cell.angle_gamma   90.00
#
_symmetry.space_group_name_H-M   'P 1'
#
loop_
_entity.id
_entity.type
_entity.pdbx_description
1 polymer ?
#
loop_
_entity_poly.entity_id
_entity_poly.type
_entity_poly.pdbx_seq_one_letter_code
_entity_poly.pdbx_strand_id
1 'polypeptide(L)'
;MATPSLEFNRDIGKTDRVYHPFDTYKFVTTLQGYGYSRRISEIIMVATRTLLVQHALIARSSLMTREDMENSSYLFKAALTELRVELSIRGRADASALRSLTTALTREVDGLEQKMKEDVGSLKDDIELDMNNRKDETQSDGKAFEINVQSLNNRITVATGELRTEVERDKWDTTIRVVGVIFFEAVCIVAAVLLSDPEDVAKQKQVQTRLPTAEELGIRPTDDDIQERVI
;
A
#
# COMPACT_ATOMS: atom_id res chain seq x y z
N MET A 1 -52.01 -51.15 91.02
CA MET A 1 -50.60 -50.71 91.07
C MET A 1 -50.36 -49.77 89.89
N ALA A 2 -49.76 -48.61 90.12
CA ALA A 2 -49.37 -47.70 89.03
C ALA A 2 -47.85 -47.80 88.82
N THR A 3 -47.41 -47.94 87.57
CA THR A 3 -45.99 -47.99 87.21
C THR A 3 -45.42 -46.57 87.11
N PRO A 4 -44.36 -46.22 87.86
CA PRO A 4 -43.73 -44.91 87.74
C PRO A 4 -42.92 -44.82 86.43
N SER A 5 -43.41 -44.06 85.46
CA SER A 5 -42.68 -43.79 84.22
C SER A 5 -41.51 -42.82 84.45
N LEU A 6 -40.31 -43.22 84.02
CA LEU A 6 -39.12 -42.37 84.05
C LEU A 6 -39.10 -41.39 82.87
N GLU A 7 -39.91 -40.32 82.93
CA GLU A 7 -39.75 -39.17 82.03
C GLU A 7 -38.39 -38.50 82.28
N PHE A 8 -37.41 -38.78 81.40
CA PHE A 8 -36.04 -38.27 81.49
C PHE A 8 -35.81 -36.96 80.71
N ASN A 9 -36.71 -36.61 79.79
CA ASN A 9 -36.38 -35.80 78.61
C ASN A 9 -37.11 -34.44 78.50
N ARG A 10 -37.55 -33.84 79.61
CA ARG A 10 -38.51 -32.70 79.58
C ARG A 10 -37.91 -31.29 79.76
N ASP A 11 -36.65 -31.17 80.15
CA ASP A 11 -36.03 -29.89 80.54
C ASP A 11 -34.66 -29.59 79.87
N ILE A 12 -34.32 -30.29 78.78
CA ILE A 12 -33.11 -29.98 77.98
C ILE A 12 -33.33 -28.66 77.22
N GLY A 13 -33.07 -27.53 77.89
CA GLY A 13 -33.14 -26.18 77.29
C GLY A 13 -33.47 -25.02 78.24
N LYS A 14 -33.79 -25.25 79.52
CA LYS A 14 -34.10 -24.16 80.47
C LYS A 14 -32.86 -23.74 81.29
N THR A 15 -32.19 -22.69 80.84
CA THR A 15 -30.85 -22.27 81.30
C THR A 15 -30.82 -21.44 82.58
N ASP A 16 -31.73 -21.68 83.53
CA ASP A 16 -31.88 -20.85 84.75
C ASP A 16 -32.07 -21.68 86.04
N ARG A 17 -31.66 -22.96 85.99
CA ARG A 17 -31.49 -23.83 87.15
C ARG A 17 -30.25 -24.69 86.94
N VAL A 18 -29.56 -25.06 88.02
CA VAL A 18 -28.44 -26.02 87.97
C VAL A 18 -29.00 -27.39 87.61
N TYR A 19 -29.03 -27.69 86.31
CA TYR A 19 -29.50 -28.94 85.76
C TYR A 19 -28.52 -30.06 86.12
N HIS A 20 -28.81 -30.81 87.18
CA HIS A 20 -28.11 -32.05 87.50
C HIS A 20 -28.49 -33.11 86.46
N PRO A 21 -27.58 -33.58 85.58
CA PRO A 21 -27.94 -34.49 84.48
C PRO A 21 -28.31 -35.91 84.93
N PHE A 22 -28.19 -36.20 86.22
CA PHE A 22 -28.50 -37.50 86.81
C PHE A 22 -28.90 -37.33 88.28
N ASP A 23 -30.18 -37.55 88.59
CA ASP A 23 -30.70 -37.58 89.95
C ASP A 23 -30.44 -38.95 90.59
N THR A 24 -29.40 -39.01 91.43
CA THR A 24 -28.99 -40.23 92.12
C THR A 24 -30.02 -40.73 93.13
N TYR A 25 -30.81 -39.84 93.73
CA TYR A 25 -31.80 -40.19 94.74
C TYR A 25 -33.06 -40.79 94.09
N LYS A 26 -33.62 -40.12 93.06
CA LYS A 26 -34.75 -40.63 92.28
C LYS A 26 -34.40 -41.95 91.60
N PHE A 27 -33.17 -42.12 91.10
CA PHE A 27 -32.73 -43.38 90.50
C PHE A 27 -32.67 -44.54 91.51
N VAL A 28 -32.05 -44.35 92.68
CA VAL A 28 -31.95 -45.39 93.73
C VAL A 28 -33.32 -45.73 94.31
N THR A 29 -34.16 -44.74 94.60
CA THR A 29 -35.51 -44.95 95.14
C THR A 29 -36.44 -45.64 94.13
N THR A 30 -36.31 -45.33 92.83
CA THR A 30 -37.06 -46.04 91.78
C THR A 30 -36.65 -47.52 91.73
N LEU A 31 -35.36 -47.84 91.75
CA LEU A 31 -34.88 -49.23 91.79
C LEU A 31 -35.36 -49.97 93.06
N GLN A 32 -35.34 -49.33 94.22
CA GLN A 32 -35.91 -49.90 95.46
C GLN A 32 -37.42 -50.18 95.33
N GLY A 33 -38.17 -49.30 94.66
CA GLY A 33 -39.59 -49.50 94.36
C GLY A 33 -39.90 -50.71 93.46
N TYR A 34 -38.92 -51.17 92.67
CA TYR A 34 -38.98 -52.41 91.88
C TYR A 34 -38.43 -53.64 92.62
N GLY A 35 -38.14 -53.53 93.93
CA GLY A 35 -37.70 -54.65 94.77
C GLY A 35 -36.19 -54.90 94.81
N TYR A 36 -35.36 -54.06 94.19
CA TYR A 36 -33.90 -54.20 94.26
C TYR A 36 -33.36 -53.79 95.63
N SER A 37 -32.49 -54.63 96.19
CA SER A 37 -31.78 -54.33 97.44
C SER A 37 -30.99 -53.02 97.33
N ARG A 38 -31.07 -52.17 98.35
CA ARG A 38 -30.43 -50.84 98.39
C ARG A 38 -28.97 -50.86 97.92
N ARG A 39 -28.18 -51.84 98.38
CA ARG A 39 -26.75 -51.98 98.02
C ARG A 39 -26.55 -52.23 96.52
N ILE A 40 -27.45 -52.96 95.87
CA ILE A 40 -27.42 -53.21 94.42
C ILE A 40 -27.82 -51.93 93.67
N SER A 41 -28.89 -51.26 94.12
CA SER A 41 -29.34 -49.98 93.53
C SER A 41 -28.26 -48.90 93.60
N GLU A 42 -27.51 -48.82 94.70
CA GLU A 42 -26.37 -47.90 94.87
C GLU A 42 -25.19 -48.25 93.95
N ILE A 43 -24.87 -49.52 93.75
CA ILE A 43 -23.83 -49.97 92.81
C ILE A 43 -24.20 -49.61 91.36
N ILE A 44 -25.44 -49.89 90.95
CA ILE A 44 -25.93 -49.55 89.59
C ILE A 44 -25.93 -48.03 89.40
N MET A 45 -26.36 -47.26 90.41
CA MET A 45 -26.31 -45.79 90.39
C MET A 45 -24.89 -45.26 90.16
N VAL A 46 -23.89 -45.79 90.86
CA VAL A 46 -22.48 -45.38 90.69
C VAL A 46 -21.96 -45.75 89.31
N ALA A 47 -22.27 -46.95 88.79
CA ALA A 47 -21.88 -47.37 87.45
C ALA A 47 -22.49 -46.47 86.36
N THR A 48 -23.81 -46.26 86.39
CA THR A 48 -24.52 -45.39 85.43
C THR A 48 -24.03 -43.95 85.49
N ARG A 49 -23.82 -43.40 86.70
CA ARG A 49 -23.27 -42.05 86.88
C ARG A 49 -21.87 -41.91 86.28
N THR A 50 -21.01 -42.91 86.48
CA THR A 50 -19.62 -42.90 85.99
C THR A 50 -19.59 -42.93 84.46
N LEU A 51 -20.37 -43.81 83.85
CA LEU A 51 -20.53 -43.89 82.39
C LEU A 51 -21.06 -42.58 81.80
N LEU A 52 -22.10 -42.00 82.40
CA LEU A 52 -22.69 -40.74 81.95
C LEU A 52 -21.69 -39.58 82.03
N VAL A 53 -20.90 -39.48 83.11
CA VAL A 53 -19.83 -38.48 83.24
C VAL A 53 -18.73 -38.69 82.19
N GLN A 54 -18.31 -39.93 81.94
CA GLN A 54 -17.30 -40.25 80.91
C GLN A 54 -17.77 -39.83 79.52
N HIS A 55 -18.99 -40.18 79.12
CA HIS A 55 -19.55 -39.79 77.83
C HIS A 55 -19.82 -38.27 77.74
N ALA A 56 -20.21 -37.61 78.82
CA ALA A 56 -20.37 -36.16 78.86
C ALA A 56 -19.04 -35.41 78.70
N LEU A 57 -17.93 -35.92 79.26
CA LEU A 57 -16.60 -35.37 79.07
C LEU A 57 -16.13 -35.55 77.62
N ILE A 58 -16.32 -36.73 77.03
CA ILE A 58 -16.00 -36.99 75.61
C ILE A 58 -16.81 -36.05 74.71
N ALA A 59 -18.14 -35.95 74.91
CA ALA A 59 -19.00 -35.04 74.16
C ALA A 59 -18.57 -33.57 74.31
N ARG A 60 -18.20 -33.12 75.51
CA ARG A 60 -17.71 -31.74 75.72
C ARG A 60 -16.31 -31.49 75.13
N SER A 61 -15.56 -32.53 74.78
CA SER A 61 -14.28 -32.39 74.06
C SER A 61 -14.44 -32.35 72.54
N SER A 62 -15.55 -32.88 71.99
CA SER A 62 -15.87 -32.84 70.55
C SER A 62 -16.87 -31.75 70.16
N LEU A 63 -17.66 -31.25 71.11
CA LEU A 63 -18.58 -30.14 70.92
C LEU A 63 -17.90 -28.81 71.24
N MET A 64 -17.49 -28.10 70.18
CA MET A 64 -17.06 -26.70 70.24
C MET A 64 -18.16 -25.82 70.88
N THR A 65 -17.79 -24.83 71.69
CA THR A 65 -18.81 -24.03 72.39
C THR A 65 -19.56 -23.13 71.40
N ARG A 66 -20.74 -22.67 71.81
CA ARG A 66 -21.52 -21.71 71.01
C ARG A 66 -20.77 -20.40 70.81
N GLU A 67 -20.01 -19.97 71.80
CA GLU A 67 -19.18 -18.76 71.77
C GLU A 67 -18.03 -18.90 70.76
N ASP A 68 -17.30 -20.02 70.79
CA ASP A 68 -16.24 -20.34 69.80
C ASP A 68 -16.79 -20.34 68.37
N MET A 69 -18.00 -20.89 68.18
CA MET A 69 -18.68 -20.96 66.88
C MET A 69 -19.13 -19.59 66.37
N GLU A 70 -19.69 -18.75 67.24
CA GLU A 70 -20.12 -17.39 66.89
C GLU A 70 -18.91 -16.48 66.63
N ASN A 71 -17.82 -16.60 67.40
CA ASN A 71 -16.54 -15.93 67.15
C ASN A 71 -15.90 -16.36 65.81
N SER A 72 -15.83 -17.67 65.55
CA SER A 72 -15.32 -18.21 64.27
C SER A 72 -16.15 -17.71 63.08
N SER A 73 -17.47 -17.62 63.23
CA SER A 73 -18.37 -17.04 62.22
C SER A 73 -18.11 -15.55 62.01
N TYR A 74 -17.82 -14.79 63.07
CA TYR A 74 -17.49 -13.37 63.00
C TYR A 74 -16.18 -13.14 62.24
N LEU A 75 -15.10 -13.84 62.60
CA LEU A 75 -13.80 -13.74 61.92
C LEU A 75 -13.90 -14.08 60.44
N PHE A 76 -14.63 -15.14 60.08
CA PHE A 76 -14.84 -15.51 58.68
C PHE A 76 -15.66 -14.46 57.90
N LYS A 77 -16.67 -13.84 58.54
CA LYS A 77 -17.44 -12.73 57.94
C LYS A 77 -16.61 -11.47 57.77
N ALA A 78 -15.68 -11.17 58.69
CA ALA A 78 -14.74 -10.06 58.58
C ALA A 78 -13.82 -10.27 57.37
N ALA A 79 -13.13 -11.41 57.29
CA ALA A 79 -12.23 -11.75 56.18
C ALA A 79 -12.95 -11.78 54.82
N LEU A 80 -14.17 -12.32 54.74
CA LEU A 80 -15.00 -12.26 53.52
C LEU A 80 -15.43 -10.84 53.13
N THR A 81 -15.48 -9.91 54.08
CA THR A 81 -15.85 -8.51 53.82
C THR A 81 -14.63 -7.72 53.38
N GLU A 82 -13.48 -7.94 54.02
CA GLU A 82 -12.17 -7.42 53.61
C GLU A 82 -11.81 -7.85 52.19
N LEU A 83 -11.84 -9.16 51.89
CA LEU A 83 -11.60 -9.70 50.54
C LEU A 83 -12.55 -9.13 49.48
N ARG A 84 -13.83 -8.89 49.84
CA ARG A 84 -14.80 -8.25 48.94
C ARG A 84 -14.44 -6.79 48.67
N VAL A 85 -13.98 -6.06 49.68
CA VAL A 85 -13.52 -4.67 49.53
C VAL A 85 -12.25 -4.62 48.70
N GLU A 86 -11.24 -5.46 48.99
CA GLU A 86 -10.00 -5.55 48.22
C GLU A 86 -10.27 -5.87 46.74
N LEU A 87 -11.06 -6.90 46.45
CA LEU A 87 -11.45 -7.26 45.08
C LEU A 87 -12.20 -6.11 44.38
N SER A 88 -13.03 -5.36 45.10
CA SER A 88 -13.76 -4.21 44.56
C SER A 88 -12.87 -2.98 44.33
N ILE A 89 -11.81 -2.79 45.12
CA ILE A 89 -10.79 -1.76 44.92
C ILE A 89 -9.91 -2.14 43.72
N ARG A 90 -9.37 -3.36 43.72
CA ARG A 90 -8.52 -3.90 42.65
C ARG A 90 -9.24 -3.90 41.30
N GLY A 91 -10.48 -4.39 41.24
CA GLY A 91 -11.29 -4.35 40.03
C GLY A 91 -11.58 -2.93 39.50
N ARG A 92 -11.62 -1.90 40.38
CA ARG A 92 -11.68 -0.50 39.94
C ARG A 92 -10.32 0.01 39.44
N ALA A 93 -9.21 -0.37 40.08
CA ALA A 93 -7.87 -0.01 39.65
C ALA A 93 -7.54 -0.61 38.28
N ASP A 94 -7.75 -1.91 38.11
CA ASP A 94 -7.55 -2.64 36.86
C ASP A 94 -8.42 -2.05 35.73
N ALA A 95 -9.71 -1.77 36.00
CA ALA A 95 -10.59 -1.13 35.03
C ALA A 95 -10.27 0.35 34.77
N SER A 96 -9.53 1.03 35.64
CA SER A 96 -9.01 2.38 35.40
C SER A 96 -7.76 2.34 34.54
N ALA A 97 -6.82 1.43 34.85
CA ALA A 97 -5.62 1.19 34.06
C ALA A 97 -5.96 0.78 32.62
N LEU A 98 -6.90 -0.16 32.43
CA LEU A 98 -7.37 -0.56 31.09
C LEU A 98 -7.96 0.62 30.31
N ARG A 99 -8.79 1.48 30.90
CA ARG A 99 -9.30 2.69 30.23
C ARG A 99 -8.18 3.65 29.85
N SER A 100 -7.17 3.81 30.70
CA SER A 100 -5.98 4.63 30.40
C SER A 100 -5.19 4.07 29.22
N LEU A 101 -4.96 2.75 29.18
CA LEU A 101 -4.27 2.05 28.10
C LEU A 101 -5.06 2.12 26.78
N THR A 102 -6.39 1.92 26.79
CA THR A 102 -7.24 2.13 25.62
C THR A 102 -7.15 3.57 25.13
N THR A 103 -7.20 4.56 26.02
CA THR A 103 -7.12 5.99 25.66
C THR A 103 -5.74 6.36 25.07
N ALA A 104 -4.66 5.74 25.54
CA ALA A 104 -3.33 5.89 24.96
C ALA A 104 -3.26 5.26 23.56
N LEU A 105 -3.71 4.00 23.43
CA LEU A 105 -3.71 3.27 22.15
C LEU A 105 -4.57 3.96 21.08
N THR A 106 -5.72 4.54 21.45
CA THR A 106 -6.53 5.35 20.51
C THR A 106 -5.71 6.54 19.99
N ARG A 107 -5.01 7.29 20.85
CA ARG A 107 -4.17 8.42 20.42
C ARG A 107 -2.99 7.99 19.55
N GLU A 108 -2.41 6.82 19.80
CA GLU A 108 -1.36 6.24 18.96
C GLU A 108 -1.90 5.86 17.58
N VAL A 109 -3.12 5.32 17.50
CA VAL A 109 -3.81 5.02 16.22
C VAL A 109 -4.18 6.31 15.49
N ASP A 110 -4.80 7.30 16.17
CA ASP A 110 -5.15 8.60 15.58
C ASP A 110 -3.92 9.32 15.01
N GLY A 111 -2.80 9.30 15.76
CA GLY A 111 -1.53 9.87 15.34
C GLY A 111 -0.87 9.12 14.18
N LEU A 112 -1.02 7.79 14.13
CA LEU A 112 -0.54 6.98 13.01
C LEU A 112 -1.39 7.19 11.74
N GLU A 113 -2.72 7.34 11.87
CA GLU A 113 -3.59 7.70 10.74
C GLU A 113 -3.24 9.09 10.20
N GLN A 114 -3.06 10.09 11.08
CA GLN A 114 -2.62 11.43 10.68
C GLN A 114 -1.28 11.36 9.94
N LYS A 115 -0.28 10.65 10.50
CA LYS A 115 1.04 10.54 9.86
C LYS A 115 0.95 9.82 8.51
N MET A 116 0.21 8.71 8.41
CA MET A 116 0.05 7.99 7.14
C MET A 116 -0.61 8.87 6.08
N LYS A 117 -1.56 9.73 6.47
CA LYS A 117 -2.21 10.69 5.57
C LYS A 117 -1.26 11.82 5.14
N GLU A 118 -0.36 12.26 6.01
CA GLU A 118 0.70 13.23 5.71
C GLU A 118 1.77 12.62 4.78
N ASP A 119 2.27 11.43 5.11
CA ASP A 119 3.24 10.67 4.29
C ASP A 119 2.67 10.40 2.86
N VAL A 120 1.39 9.99 2.76
CA VAL A 120 0.71 9.79 1.46
C VAL A 120 0.45 11.10 0.72
N GLY A 121 0.21 12.21 1.45
CA GLY A 121 0.11 13.54 0.87
C GLY A 121 1.43 13.99 0.23
N SER A 122 2.54 13.92 0.98
CA SER A 122 3.88 14.22 0.48
C SER A 122 4.21 13.38 -0.74
N LEU A 123 4.03 12.04 -0.67
CA LEU A 123 4.29 11.15 -1.80
C LEU A 123 3.46 11.48 -3.04
N LYS A 124 2.21 11.93 -2.89
CA LYS A 124 1.38 12.38 -4.02
C LYS A 124 1.94 13.66 -4.64
N ASP A 125 2.35 14.62 -3.81
CA ASP A 125 2.84 15.92 -4.27
C ASP A 125 4.26 15.81 -4.87
N ASP A 126 5.11 14.92 -4.33
CA ASP A 126 6.40 14.52 -4.89
C ASP A 126 6.24 13.88 -6.28
N ILE A 127 5.25 13.00 -6.47
CA ILE A 127 4.91 12.39 -7.77
C ILE A 127 4.36 13.43 -8.76
N GLU A 128 3.55 14.38 -8.30
CA GLU A 128 3.02 15.45 -9.14
C GLU A 128 4.15 16.41 -9.60
N LEU A 129 5.12 16.67 -8.72
CA LEU A 129 6.33 17.45 -9.00
C LEU A 129 7.28 16.72 -9.98
N ASP A 130 7.56 15.43 -9.80
CA ASP A 130 8.34 14.64 -10.78
C ASP A 130 7.65 14.60 -12.14
N MET A 131 6.34 14.33 -12.17
CA MET A 131 5.56 14.31 -13.40
C MET A 131 5.62 15.66 -14.14
N ASN A 132 5.53 16.79 -13.41
CA ASN A 132 5.66 18.10 -14.04
C ASN A 132 7.09 18.38 -14.51
N ASN A 133 8.12 18.06 -13.70
CA ASN A 133 9.52 18.22 -14.09
C ASN A 133 9.85 17.45 -15.37
N ARG A 134 9.44 16.18 -15.46
CA ARG A 134 9.66 15.33 -16.65
C ARG A 134 8.89 15.81 -17.88
N LYS A 135 7.71 16.41 -17.68
CA LYS A 135 6.92 17.06 -18.74
C LYS A 135 7.58 18.34 -19.25
N ASP A 136 8.16 19.14 -18.36
CA ASP A 136 8.85 20.38 -18.71
C ASP A 136 10.24 20.12 -19.32
N GLU A 137 10.95 19.07 -18.86
CA GLU A 137 12.13 18.47 -19.50
C GLU A 137 11.79 18.02 -20.94
N THR A 138 10.75 17.20 -21.12
CA THR A 138 10.30 16.74 -22.45
C THR A 138 9.94 17.92 -23.37
N GLN A 139 9.34 18.99 -22.84
CA GLN A 139 9.09 20.22 -23.61
C GLN A 139 10.35 21.03 -23.90
N SER A 140 11.33 21.05 -22.98
CA SER A 140 12.62 21.71 -23.18
C SER A 140 13.40 21.03 -24.31
N ASP A 141 13.48 19.71 -24.29
CA ASP A 141 14.11 18.90 -25.35
C ASP A 141 13.39 19.07 -26.69
N GLY A 142 12.06 19.09 -26.69
CA GLY A 142 11.26 19.39 -27.88
C GLY A 142 11.58 20.77 -28.49
N LYS A 143 11.69 21.80 -27.66
CA LYS A 143 12.08 23.16 -28.08
C LYS A 143 13.52 23.23 -28.56
N ALA A 144 14.45 22.54 -27.90
CA ALA A 144 15.85 22.45 -28.30
C ALA A 144 16.00 21.74 -29.66
N PHE A 145 15.22 20.68 -29.90
CA PHE A 145 15.14 20.00 -31.19
C PHE A 145 14.53 20.91 -32.28
N GLU A 146 13.46 21.64 -32.00
CA GLU A 146 12.86 22.60 -32.93
C GLU A 146 13.84 23.72 -33.34
N ILE A 147 14.56 24.31 -32.36
CA ILE A 147 15.61 25.30 -32.60
C ILE A 147 16.74 24.71 -33.47
N ASN A 148 17.15 23.47 -33.19
CA ASN A 148 18.16 22.79 -34.00
C ASN A 148 17.69 22.59 -35.46
N VAL A 149 16.46 22.11 -35.66
CA VAL A 149 15.84 21.95 -36.99
C VAL A 149 15.73 23.30 -37.72
N GLN A 150 15.32 24.37 -37.04
CA GLN A 150 15.27 25.72 -37.63
C GLN A 150 16.67 26.22 -38.02
N SER A 151 17.69 25.99 -37.18
CA SER A 151 19.07 26.37 -37.49
C SER A 151 19.64 25.59 -38.69
N LEU A 152 19.31 24.30 -38.81
CA LEU A 152 19.70 23.45 -39.93
C LEU A 152 19.01 23.88 -41.22
N ASN A 153 17.71 24.19 -41.17
CA ASN A 153 16.96 24.71 -42.31
C ASN A 153 17.51 26.07 -42.77
N ASN A 154 17.85 26.97 -41.85
CA ASN A 154 18.53 28.23 -42.15
C ASN A 154 19.88 27.97 -42.84
N ARG A 155 20.71 27.06 -42.30
CA ARG A 155 22.01 26.68 -42.89
C ARG A 155 21.86 26.08 -44.30
N ILE A 156 20.87 25.23 -44.54
CA ILE A 156 20.54 24.68 -45.87
C ILE A 156 20.09 25.80 -46.82
N THR A 157 19.29 26.76 -46.33
CA THR A 157 18.82 27.91 -47.11
C THR A 157 20.00 28.80 -47.54
N VAL A 158 20.92 29.12 -46.62
CA VAL A 158 22.15 29.88 -46.91
C VAL A 158 23.03 29.14 -47.92
N ALA A 159 23.34 27.86 -47.68
CA ALA A 159 24.15 27.06 -48.60
C ALA A 159 23.52 26.92 -50.00
N THR A 160 22.18 26.85 -50.10
CA THR A 160 21.46 26.86 -51.38
C THR A 160 21.58 28.22 -52.08
N GLY A 161 21.61 29.32 -51.32
CA GLY A 161 21.89 30.66 -51.83
C GLY A 161 23.34 30.79 -52.34
N GLU A 162 24.32 30.31 -51.58
CA GLU A 162 25.74 30.29 -51.96
C GLU A 162 25.94 29.50 -53.26
N LEU A 163 25.49 28.24 -53.32
CA LEU A 163 25.52 27.39 -54.52
C LEU A 163 24.82 28.04 -55.73
N ARG A 164 23.72 28.76 -55.51
CA ARG A 164 23.05 29.52 -56.56
C ARG A 164 23.93 30.66 -57.08
N THR A 165 24.56 31.43 -56.20
CA THR A 165 25.47 32.51 -56.62
C THR A 165 26.73 31.99 -57.30
N GLU A 166 27.22 30.81 -56.92
CA GLU A 166 28.31 30.10 -57.61
C GLU A 166 27.90 29.69 -59.03
N VAL A 167 26.72 29.08 -59.21
CA VAL A 167 26.17 28.74 -60.54
C VAL A 167 25.88 29.99 -61.40
N GLU A 168 25.43 31.10 -60.80
CA GLU A 168 25.23 32.36 -61.52
C GLU A 168 26.57 33.02 -61.90
N ARG A 169 27.61 32.90 -61.07
CA ARG A 169 28.99 33.31 -61.35
C ARG A 169 29.63 32.51 -62.50
N ASP A 170 29.49 31.19 -62.49
CA ASP A 170 30.02 30.31 -63.54
C ASP A 170 29.34 30.54 -64.89
N LYS A 171 28.03 30.79 -64.89
CA LYS A 171 27.29 31.22 -66.10
C LYS A 171 27.79 32.57 -66.62
N TRP A 172 28.04 33.53 -65.73
CA TRP A 172 28.55 34.84 -66.10
C TRP A 172 29.96 34.76 -66.71
N ASP A 173 30.88 34.03 -66.07
CA ASP A 173 32.23 33.83 -66.57
C ASP A 173 32.25 33.05 -67.91
N THR A 174 31.43 31.99 -68.02
CA THR A 174 31.22 31.27 -69.29
C THR A 174 30.69 32.20 -70.39
N THR A 175 29.76 33.10 -70.06
CA THR A 175 29.21 34.09 -71.01
C THR A 175 30.31 35.06 -71.48
N ILE A 176 31.15 35.57 -70.58
CA ILE A 176 32.29 36.42 -70.95
C ILE A 176 33.27 35.67 -71.86
N ARG A 177 33.60 34.41 -71.57
CA ARG A 177 34.47 33.58 -72.42
C ARG A 177 33.89 33.40 -73.82
N VAL A 178 32.60 33.06 -73.93
CA VAL A 178 31.92 32.86 -75.23
C VAL A 178 31.84 34.15 -76.03
N VAL A 179 31.47 35.28 -75.42
CA VAL A 179 31.45 36.59 -76.08
C VAL A 179 32.86 37.00 -76.52
N GLY A 180 33.89 36.71 -75.72
CA GLY A 180 35.29 36.93 -76.08
C GLY A 180 35.74 36.13 -77.31
N VAL A 181 35.32 34.86 -77.42
CA VAL A 181 35.60 34.02 -78.61
C VAL A 181 34.89 34.56 -79.86
N ILE A 182 33.62 34.93 -79.77
CA ILE A 182 32.85 35.50 -80.89
C ILE A 182 33.45 36.84 -81.34
N PHE A 183 33.87 37.69 -80.39
CA PHE A 183 34.55 38.95 -80.71
C PHE A 183 35.92 38.71 -81.37
N PHE A 184 36.69 37.74 -80.88
CA PHE A 184 37.97 37.35 -81.48
C PHE A 184 37.79 36.81 -82.92
N GLU A 185 36.80 35.96 -83.16
CA GLU A 185 36.44 35.48 -84.51
C GLU A 185 36.09 36.63 -85.45
N ALA A 186 35.22 37.55 -85.01
CA ALA A 186 34.85 38.73 -85.79
C ALA A 186 36.06 39.64 -86.10
N VAL A 187 36.97 39.85 -85.14
CA VAL A 187 38.22 40.59 -85.34
C VAL A 187 39.16 39.85 -86.31
N CYS A 188 39.27 38.53 -86.23
CA CYS A 188 40.05 37.73 -87.17
C CYS A 188 39.48 37.79 -88.60
N ILE A 189 38.16 37.79 -88.78
CA ILE A 189 37.52 37.96 -90.09
C ILE A 189 37.81 39.36 -90.65
N VAL A 190 37.65 40.41 -89.85
CA VAL A 190 37.95 41.79 -90.26
C VAL A 190 39.45 41.97 -90.57
N ALA A 191 40.34 41.39 -89.76
CA ALA A 191 41.78 41.42 -90.01
C ALA A 191 42.15 40.66 -91.30
N ALA A 192 41.56 39.49 -91.55
CA ALA A 192 41.77 38.74 -92.79
C ALA A 192 41.32 39.55 -94.02
N VAL A 193 40.18 40.26 -93.93
CA VAL A 193 39.69 41.15 -95.01
C VAL A 193 40.59 42.39 -95.18
N LEU A 194 41.17 42.94 -94.11
CA LEU A 194 42.05 44.12 -94.17
C LEU A 194 43.51 43.80 -94.56
N LEU A 195 43.98 42.57 -94.33
CA LEU A 195 45.26 42.07 -94.83
C LEU A 195 45.12 41.36 -96.20
N SER A 196 43.92 41.27 -96.76
CA SER A 196 43.70 40.82 -98.13
C SER A 196 43.98 41.96 -99.11
N ASP A 197 45.16 41.96 -99.72
CA ASP A 197 45.41 42.76 -100.92
C ASP A 197 44.39 42.43 -102.04
N PRO A 198 44.02 43.39 -102.90
CA PRO A 198 42.77 43.34 -103.67
C PRO A 198 42.74 42.40 -104.90
N GLU A 199 43.55 41.35 -104.96
CA GLU A 199 43.60 40.43 -106.13
C GLU A 199 42.81 39.12 -105.99
N ASP A 200 42.68 38.52 -104.80
CA ASP A 200 42.04 37.19 -104.69
C ASP A 200 40.50 37.20 -104.52
N VAL A 201 39.91 38.36 -104.19
CA VAL A 201 38.45 38.56 -104.19
C VAL A 201 37.85 38.38 -105.61
N ALA A 202 38.67 38.48 -106.66
CA ALA A 202 38.25 38.33 -108.05
C ALA A 202 38.03 36.88 -108.52
N LYS A 203 38.62 35.86 -107.86
CA LYS A 203 38.67 34.49 -108.42
C LYS A 203 37.54 33.56 -107.99
N GLN A 204 36.94 33.72 -106.82
CA GLN A 204 35.81 32.87 -106.40
C GLN A 204 34.42 33.45 -106.75
N LYS A 205 34.33 34.73 -107.13
CA LYS A 205 33.06 35.37 -107.57
C LYS A 205 32.54 34.86 -108.93
N GLN A 206 33.21 33.90 -109.58
CA GLN A 206 32.79 33.28 -110.84
C GLN A 206 32.15 31.88 -110.70
N VAL A 207 32.09 31.28 -109.51
CA VAL A 207 31.49 29.94 -109.31
C VAL A 207 30.03 30.03 -108.81
N GLN A 208 29.35 31.13 -109.14
CA GLN A 208 27.89 31.24 -109.01
C GLN A 208 27.27 31.38 -110.40
N THR A 209 26.42 30.42 -110.77
CA THR A 209 25.58 30.39 -111.99
C THR A 209 26.28 30.06 -113.31
N ARG A 210 26.40 28.75 -113.60
CA ARG A 210 26.19 28.20 -114.96
C ARG A 210 25.32 26.94 -114.91
N LEU A 211 24.03 27.13 -115.23
CA LEU A 211 23.25 26.16 -116.00
C LEU A 211 23.49 26.50 -117.51
N PRO A 212 23.12 25.65 -118.51
CA PRO A 212 22.15 24.54 -118.44
C PRO A 212 22.51 23.26 -119.23
N THR A 213 21.51 22.36 -119.30
CA THR A 213 21.18 21.45 -120.43
C THR A 213 22.05 20.20 -120.65
N ALA A 214 21.35 19.09 -120.93
CA ALA A 214 21.89 17.79 -121.30
C ALA A 214 21.62 17.48 -122.79
N GLU A 215 22.54 16.76 -123.44
CA GLU A 215 22.16 15.77 -124.47
C GLU A 215 23.14 14.58 -124.61
N GLU A 216 23.83 14.17 -123.53
CA GLU A 216 24.20 12.74 -123.40
C GLU A 216 23.02 11.97 -122.79
N LEU A 217 21.89 11.98 -123.50
CA LEU A 217 20.71 11.20 -123.13
C LEU A 217 20.86 9.76 -123.63
N GLY A 218 21.83 9.04 -123.05
CA GLY A 218 22.15 7.64 -123.35
C GLY A 218 21.10 6.66 -122.83
N ILE A 219 19.85 6.77 -123.30
CA ILE A 219 18.73 5.89 -122.94
C ILE A 219 19.05 4.45 -123.39
N ARG A 220 18.89 3.46 -122.49
CA ARG A 220 18.09 2.22 -122.70
C ARG A 220 18.31 1.12 -121.62
N PRO A 221 17.30 0.28 -121.31
CA PRO A 221 15.92 0.64 -120.96
C PRO A 221 15.29 -0.32 -119.90
N THR A 222 13.95 -0.24 -119.72
CA THR A 222 13.02 -1.39 -119.64
C THR A 222 12.89 -2.23 -118.35
N ASP A 223 11.70 -2.65 -117.91
CA ASP A 223 10.26 -2.19 -117.99
C ASP A 223 9.47 -3.11 -117.00
N ASP A 224 8.37 -2.74 -116.33
CA ASP A 224 7.83 -1.41 -115.99
C ASP A 224 7.67 -1.33 -114.44
N ASP A 225 6.55 -1.33 -113.69
CA ASP A 225 5.09 -1.18 -113.94
C ASP A 225 4.57 -0.04 -113.01
N ILE A 226 3.58 0.82 -113.32
CA ILE A 226 2.21 0.68 -113.86
C ILE A 226 1.23 0.11 -112.80
N GLN A 227 0.24 0.85 -112.27
CA GLN A 227 -0.38 2.15 -112.58
C GLN A 227 -0.55 3.05 -111.32
N GLU A 228 -0.68 4.38 -111.39
CA GLU A 228 -1.77 5.19 -111.98
C GLU A 228 -3.17 4.89 -111.37
N ARG A 229 -4.09 5.84 -111.17
CA ARG A 229 -4.14 7.28 -111.56
C ARG A 229 -5.00 8.07 -110.56
N VAL A 230 -4.83 9.40 -110.52
CA VAL A 230 -5.71 10.35 -109.80
C VAL A 230 -7.13 10.36 -110.37
N ILE A 231 -8.12 10.22 -109.47
CA ILE A 231 -9.31 11.08 -109.38
C ILE A 231 -9.41 11.52 -107.91
#